data_AF-X1SRP0-F1
#
_entry.id   AF-X1SRP0-F1
#
_cell.length_a   1.000
_cell.length_b   1.000
_cell.length_c   1.000
_cell.angle_alpha   90.00
_cell.angle_beta   90.00
_cell.angle_gamma   90.00
#
_symmetry.space_group_name_H-M   'P 1'
#
loop_
_entity.id
_entity.type
_entity.pdbx_description
1 polymer ?
#
loop_
_entity_poly.entity_id
_entity_poly.type
_entity_poly.pdbx_seq_one_letter_code
_entity_poly.pdbx_strand_id
1 'polypeptide(L)'
;MEELFGDLKKGQKTCQRTVPCQYFAPQKIEKALEILARYGKEIKIIAGGTDLLIQYYDRLYEVNVWLDLKNISELKKIKMNKHSF
;
A
#
# COMPACT_ATOMS: atom_id res chain seq x y z
N MET A 1 1.97 -27.09 -5.75
CA MET A 1 1.43 -26.04 -4.87
C MET A 1 2.55 -25.08 -4.49
N GLU A 2 3.20 -24.49 -5.50
CA GLU A 2 4.26 -23.48 -5.34
C GLU A 2 4.28 -22.50 -6.54
N GLU A 3 3.24 -22.51 -7.38
CA GLU A 3 3.17 -21.73 -8.62
C GLU A 3 2.02 -20.71 -8.61
N LEU A 4 1.64 -20.19 -7.44
CA LEU A 4 0.55 -19.20 -7.32
C LEU A 4 1.01 -17.81 -6.86
N PHE A 5 2.33 -17.64 -6.65
CA PHE A 5 2.92 -16.36 -6.21
C PHE A 5 3.93 -15.75 -7.19
N GLY A 6 4.15 -16.39 -8.35
CA GLY A 6 5.15 -15.98 -9.34
C GLY A 6 4.76 -14.77 -10.21
N ASP A 7 3.47 -14.44 -10.31
CA ASP A 7 2.99 -13.53 -11.36
C ASP A 7 2.75 -12.08 -10.93
N LEU A 8 2.95 -11.73 -9.65
CA LEU A 8 2.80 -10.33 -9.20
C LEU A 8 3.94 -9.38 -9.62
N LYS A 9 4.86 -9.83 -10.49
CA LYS A 9 5.91 -9.00 -11.08
C LYS A 9 5.60 -8.50 -12.50
N LYS A 10 4.46 -8.85 -13.10
CA LYS A 10 4.08 -8.40 -14.46
C LYS A 10 2.64 -7.90 -14.49
N GLY A 11 2.44 -6.62 -14.17
CA GLY A 11 1.09 -6.03 -14.22
C GLY A 11 1.01 -4.56 -13.82
N GLN A 12 1.90 -3.70 -14.30
CA GLN A 12 1.71 -2.25 -14.18
C GLN A 12 0.68 -1.74 -15.20
N LYS A 13 -0.58 -2.17 -15.15
CA LYS A 13 -1.77 -1.56 -15.79
C LYS A 13 -2.98 -2.20 -15.06
N THR A 14 -3.90 -1.47 -14.43
CA THR A 14 -4.94 -0.68 -15.10
C THR A 14 -5.42 0.47 -14.21
N CYS A 15 -5.27 1.71 -14.69
CA CYS A 15 -6.02 2.86 -14.21
C CYS A 15 -7.00 3.27 -15.30
N GLN A 16 -8.23 3.61 -14.92
CA GLN A 16 -9.28 3.90 -15.90
C GLN A 16 -9.05 5.27 -16.56
N ARG A 17 -8.76 5.20 -17.86
CA ARG A 17 -8.86 6.15 -19.00
C ARG A 17 -8.41 7.62 -18.90
N THR A 18 -8.27 8.32 -17.76
CA THR A 18 -7.93 9.76 -17.85
C THR A 18 -7.01 10.35 -16.78
N VAL A 19 -6.66 9.63 -15.71
CA VAL A 19 -5.69 10.12 -14.71
C VAL A 19 -4.62 9.07 -14.39
N PRO A 20 -3.33 9.44 -14.28
CA PRO A 20 -2.28 8.52 -13.88
C PRO A 20 -2.43 8.20 -12.39
N CYS A 21 -2.76 6.95 -12.02
CA CYS A 21 -2.59 6.56 -10.62
C CYS A 21 -1.10 6.42 -10.32
N GLN A 22 -0.63 7.14 -9.31
CA GLN A 22 0.70 6.96 -8.77
C GLN A 22 0.66 5.88 -7.69
N TYR A 23 1.62 4.96 -7.71
CA TYR A 23 1.70 3.86 -6.76
C TYR A 23 3.10 3.79 -6.18
N PHE A 24 3.18 3.79 -4.86
CA PHE A 24 4.42 3.76 -4.09
C PHE A 24 4.46 2.52 -3.21
N ALA A 25 5.59 1.80 -3.21
CA ALA A 25 5.80 0.64 -2.34
C ALA A 25 7.20 0.70 -1.69
N PRO A 26 7.43 1.61 -0.73
CA PRO A 26 8.73 1.79 -0.09
C PRO A 26 9.12 0.58 0.75
N GLN A 27 10.43 0.42 0.97
CA GLN A 27 10.99 -0.66 1.80
C GLN A 27 11.31 -0.21 3.23
N LYS A 28 11.28 1.12 3.49
CA LYS A 28 11.66 1.73 4.76
C LYS A 28 10.58 2.68 5.26
N ILE A 29 10.46 2.82 6.58
CA ILE A 29 9.47 3.68 7.22
C ILE A 29 9.71 5.15 6.86
N GLU A 30 10.96 5.60 6.85
CA GLU A 30 11.29 7.00 6.57
C GLU A 30 10.79 7.42 5.19
N LYS A 31 10.96 6.52 4.20
CA LYS A 31 10.50 6.80 2.84
C LYS A 31 8.98 6.83 2.72
N ALA A 32 8.29 5.97 3.47
CA ALA A 32 6.84 5.99 3.54
C ALA A 32 6.33 7.30 4.15
N LEU A 33 6.98 7.78 5.21
CA LEU A 33 6.66 9.06 5.86
C LEU A 33 6.91 10.26 4.94
N GLU A 34 8.01 10.29 4.19
CA GLU A 34 8.27 11.34 3.20
C GLU A 34 7.16 11.42 2.14
N ILE A 35 6.70 10.27 1.65
CA ILE A 35 5.63 10.18 0.65
C ILE A 35 4.30 10.63 1.28
N LEU A 36 3.99 10.19 2.49
CA LEU A 36 2.81 10.65 3.23
C LEU A 36 2.80 12.16 3.44
N ALA A 37 3.94 12.74 3.82
CA ALA A 37 4.07 14.18 4.00
C ALA A 37 3.88 14.95 2.68
N ARG A 38 4.31 14.38 1.55
CA ARG A 38 4.17 14.99 0.22
C ARG A 38 2.74 15.02 -0.28
N TYR A 39 2.00 13.91 -0.16
CA TYR A 39 0.66 13.77 -0.75
C TYR A 39 -0.48 13.99 0.24
N GLY A 40 -0.21 13.98 1.54
CA GLY A 40 -1.16 14.34 2.58
C GLY A 40 -2.45 13.51 2.53
N LYS A 41 -3.59 14.18 2.28
CA LYS A 41 -4.92 13.55 2.27
C LYS A 41 -5.28 12.87 0.95
N GLU A 42 -4.56 13.15 -0.13
CA GLU A 42 -4.86 12.63 -1.47
C GLU A 42 -4.37 11.19 -1.67
N ILE A 43 -3.49 10.73 -0.79
CA ILE A 43 -2.92 9.38 -0.83
C ILE A 43 -3.73 8.40 0.01
N LYS A 44 -3.98 7.22 -0.54
CA LYS A 44 -4.54 6.08 0.19
C LYS A 44 -3.44 5.09 0.55
N ILE A 45 -3.40 4.75 1.83
CA ILE A 45 -2.50 3.74 2.37
C ILE A 45 -3.15 2.37 2.21
N ILE A 46 -2.41 1.40 1.68
CA ILE A 46 -2.84 0.01 1.55
C ILE A 46 -1.82 -0.91 2.26
N ALA A 47 -2.34 -1.94 2.92
CA ALA A 47 -1.54 -3.01 3.52
C ALA A 47 -2.14 -4.38 3.14
N GLY A 48 -3.07 -4.91 3.95
CA GLY A 48 -3.80 -6.14 3.61
C GLY A 48 -4.79 -5.97 2.45
N GLY A 49 -5.33 -4.77 2.28
CA GLY A 49 -6.09 -4.36 1.09
C GLY A 49 -7.51 -4.90 0.98
N THR A 50 -7.94 -5.87 1.78
CA THR A 50 -9.26 -6.50 1.65
C THR A 50 -10.40 -5.47 1.64
N ASP A 51 -10.56 -4.68 2.70
CA ASP A 51 -11.68 -3.73 2.80
C ASP A 51 -11.55 -2.57 1.80
N LEU A 52 -10.33 -2.05 1.66
CA LEU A 52 -10.06 -0.85 0.88
C LEU A 52 -10.14 -1.12 -0.64
N LEU A 53 -9.74 -2.31 -1.10
CA LEU A 53 -9.88 -2.70 -2.49
C LEU A 53 -11.34 -2.99 -2.84
N ILE A 54 -12.10 -3.64 -1.95
CA ILE A 54 -13.55 -3.85 -2.16
C ILE A 54 -14.25 -2.50 -2.39
N GLN A 55 -14.06 -1.54 -1.49
CA GLN A 55 -14.69 -0.22 -1.62
C GLN A 55 -14.23 0.55 -2.87
N TYR A 56 -12.97 0.39 -3.28
CA TYR A 56 -12.45 0.98 -4.53
C TYR A 56 -13.10 0.35 -5.77
N TYR A 57 -13.26 -0.97 -5.81
CA TYR A 57 -13.93 -1.67 -6.91
C TYR A 57 -15.42 -1.33 -7.00
N ASP A 58 -16.07 -1.11 -5.86
CA ASP A 58 -17.44 -0.60 -5.77
C ASP A 58 -17.55 0.89 -6.16
N ARG A 59 -16.44 1.54 -6.53
CA ARG A 59 -16.35 2.96 -6.93
C ARG A 59 -16.90 3.92 -5.88
N LEU A 60 -16.80 3.56 -4.59
CA LEU A 60 -17.26 4.43 -3.50
C LEU A 60 -16.38 5.68 -3.34
N TYR A 61 -15.17 5.65 -3.89
CA TYR A 61 -14.26 6.79 -3.97
C TYR A 61 -13.23 6.62 -5.08
N GLU A 62 -12.72 7.74 -5.58
CA GLU A 62 -11.58 7.75 -6.50
C GLU A 62 -10.26 7.75 -5.71
N VAL A 63 -9.26 7.04 -6.24
CA VAL A 63 -7.92 7.00 -5.66
C VAL A 63 -6.89 7.29 -6.73
N ASN A 64 -6.23 8.43 -6.58
CA ASN A 64 -5.22 8.90 -7.52
C ASN A 64 -3.79 8.52 -7.08
N VAL A 65 -3.58 8.33 -5.78
CA VAL A 65 -2.26 8.01 -5.23
C VAL A 65 -2.37 6.89 -4.20
N TRP A 66 -1.50 5.89 -4.33
CA TRP A 66 -1.46 4.70 -3.50
C TRP A 66 -0.11 4.59 -2.77
N LEU A 67 -0.15 4.24 -1.49
CA LEU A 67 1.01 3.89 -0.69
C LEU A 67 0.85 2.49 -0.10
N ASP A 68 1.57 1.52 -0.64
CA ASP A 68 1.60 0.15 -0.15
C ASP A 68 2.71 -0.05 0.90
N LEU A 69 2.31 -0.45 2.10
CA LEU A 69 3.21 -0.71 3.22
C LEU A 69 3.79 -2.14 3.22
N LYS A 70 3.33 -3.02 2.32
CA LYS A 70 3.68 -4.44 2.25
C LYS A 70 5.19 -4.70 2.22
N ASN A 71 5.99 -3.79 1.68
CA ASN A 71 7.44 -4.01 1.55
C ASN A 71 8.27 -3.53 2.74
N ILE A 72 7.65 -2.90 3.75
CA ILE A 72 8.35 -2.41 4.94
C ILE A 72 8.51 -3.56 5.94
N SER A 73 9.71 -4.14 5.99
CA SER A 73 10.01 -5.29 6.87
C SER A 73 9.86 -4.96 8.36
N GLU A 74 10.13 -3.71 8.74
CA GLU A 74 10.02 -3.23 10.12
C GLU A 74 8.60 -3.31 10.69
N LEU A 75 7.58 -3.30 9.83
CA LEU A 75 6.17 -3.43 10.20
C LEU A 75 5.71 -4.89 10.35
N LYS A 76 6.53 -5.86 9.94
CA LYS A 76 6.19 -7.30 9.92
C LYS A 76 6.79 -8.04 11.12
N LYS A 77 6.60 -7.52 12.33
CA LYS A 77 7.18 -8.12 13.54
C LYS A 77 6.22 -8.08 14.71
N ILE A 78 6.30 -9.09 15.55
CA ILE A 78 5.67 -9.12 16.87
C ILE A 78 6.79 -8.90 17.88
N LYS A 79 6.66 -7.91 18.76
CA LYS A 79 7.65 -7.61 19.80
C LYS A 79 6.97 -7.59 21.17
N MET A 80 7.56 -8.29 22.13
CA MET A 80 7.13 -8.22 23.52
C MET A 80 7.92 -7.10 24.21
N ASN A 81 7.22 -6.03 24.61
CA ASN A 81 7.80 -4.99 25.44
C ASN A 81 7.47 -5.32 26.90
N LYS A 82 8.48 -5.67 27.71
CA LYS A 82 8.30 -5.71 29.17
C LYS A 82 8.28 -4.28 29.67
N HIS A 83 7.09 -3.79 30.03
CA HIS A 83 6.97 -2.58 30.81
C HIS A 83 7.15 -2.98 32.28
N SER A 84 8.35 -2.79 32.83
CA SER A 84 8.53 -2.87 34.28
C SER A 84 7.94 -1.59 34.88
N PHE A 85 6.99 -1.74 35.78
CA PHE A 85 6.42 -0.65 36.59
C PHE A 85 7.38 -0.25 37.70
#